data_AF-A0A6L6LX24-F1
#
_entry.id   AF-A0A6L6LX24-F1
#
_cell.length_a   1.000
_cell.length_b   1.000
_cell.length_c   1.000
_cell.angle_alpha   90.00
_cell.angle_beta   90.00
_cell.angle_gamma   90.00
#
_symmetry.space_group_name_H-M   'P 1'
#
loop_
_entity.id
_entity.type
_entity.pdbx_description
1 polymer ?
#
loop_
_entity_poly.entity_id
_entity_poly.type
_entity_poly.pdbx_seq_one_letter_code
_entity_poly.pdbx_strand_id
1 'polypeptide(L)'
;MDESLSRTRRRIKDTLLCNRFVLFCTFTFDENKVSDRYDFKSLRKSLSSFFNDYKKRVDTNFRYLFVPEHHKDGAIHFHGVTSYINDLICPEKIWKRMDDGTIAMVPNTKGYLDWPRYSKRFGFFSCSLIKDRERCATYVSKYITKDLADWGKNAQLVLKSKGLLKPELVYDSDSDFLQIPADDVNNEWCKAAWADEEYTARFYKHWSCPGDLISWDDYWKYQQWPDFEADESGCIPVTVEQMEFLKGVKPV
;
A
#
# COMPACT_ATOMS: atom_id res chain seq x y z
N MET A 1 -23.38 -1.88 11.69
CA MET A 1 -22.08 -2.57 11.54
C MET A 1 -21.36 -2.04 10.30
N ASP A 2 -22.12 -1.85 9.22
CA ASP A 2 -21.66 -1.30 7.94
C ASP A 2 -20.92 0.03 8.02
N GLU A 3 -21.36 0.96 8.88
CA GLU A 3 -20.66 2.25 9.03
C GLU A 3 -19.23 2.13 9.58
N SER A 4 -18.96 1.18 10.47
CA SER A 4 -17.62 1.00 11.03
C SER A 4 -16.66 0.45 9.98
N LEU A 5 -17.19 -0.41 9.09
CA LEU A 5 -16.46 -0.99 7.98
C LEU A 5 -16.20 0.03 6.87
N SER A 6 -17.20 0.84 6.53
CA SER A 6 -17.05 1.91 5.53
C SER A 6 -16.02 2.96 5.98
N ARG A 7 -16.06 3.37 7.26
CA ARG A 7 -15.06 4.26 7.86
C ARG A 7 -13.65 3.65 7.83
N THR A 8 -13.52 2.37 8.18
CA THR A 8 -12.22 1.66 8.15
C THR A 8 -11.67 1.57 6.73
N ARG A 9 -12.51 1.23 5.76
CA ARG A 9 -12.15 1.16 4.33
C ARG A 9 -11.68 2.50 3.82
N ARG A 10 -12.43 3.58 4.08
CA ARG A 10 -12.05 4.95 3.71
C ARG A 10 -10.70 5.32 4.32
N ARG A 11 -10.53 5.14 5.62
CA ARG A 11 -9.30 5.48 6.34
C ARG A 11 -8.07 4.77 5.79
N ILE A 12 -8.22 3.52 5.35
CA ILE A 12 -7.13 2.75 4.74
C ILE A 12 -6.87 3.23 3.32
N LYS A 13 -7.91 3.45 2.51
CA LYS A 13 -7.75 4.03 1.17
C LYS A 13 -7.02 5.37 1.24
N ASP A 14 -7.44 6.26 2.15
CA ASP A 14 -6.79 7.56 2.36
C ASP A 14 -5.33 7.37 2.79
N THR A 15 -5.06 6.47 3.74
CA THR A 15 -3.67 6.16 4.14
C THR A 15 -2.84 5.65 2.95
N LEU A 16 -3.40 4.81 2.08
CA LEU A 16 -2.70 4.29 0.90
C LEU A 16 -2.40 5.38 -0.13
N LEU A 17 -3.30 6.36 -0.29
CA LEU A 17 -3.13 7.46 -1.24
C LEU A 17 -2.19 8.55 -0.71
N CYS A 18 -2.19 8.81 0.61
CA CYS A 18 -1.28 9.77 1.23
C CYS A 18 0.18 9.27 1.35
N ASN A 19 0.45 7.99 1.13
CA ASN A 19 1.79 7.41 1.31
C ASN A 19 2.28 6.77 -0.01
N ARG A 20 3.54 7.03 -0.37
CA ARG A 20 4.12 6.49 -1.61
C ARG A 20 4.56 5.04 -1.44
N PHE A 21 3.70 4.12 -1.80
CA PHE A 21 4.04 2.70 -1.96
C PHE A 21 4.33 2.37 -3.44
N VAL A 22 5.23 1.41 -3.67
CA VAL A 22 5.67 1.02 -5.01
C VAL A 22 5.44 -0.45 -5.33
N LEU A 23 5.29 -1.29 -4.31
CA LEU A 23 5.13 -2.72 -4.46
C LEU A 23 3.78 -3.15 -3.90
N PHE A 24 3.07 -3.98 -4.66
CA PHE A 24 1.93 -4.73 -4.19
C PHE A 24 2.37 -6.17 -3.90
N CYS A 25 2.17 -6.63 -2.67
CA CYS A 25 2.72 -7.87 -2.15
C CYS A 25 1.61 -8.84 -1.73
N THR A 26 1.86 -10.12 -1.96
CA THR A 26 1.07 -11.24 -1.44
C THR A 26 1.97 -12.14 -0.61
N PHE A 27 1.53 -12.43 0.61
CA PHE A 27 2.22 -13.27 1.59
C PHE A 27 1.39 -14.52 1.84
N THR A 28 1.97 -15.68 1.55
CA THR A 28 1.35 -16.98 1.77
C THR A 28 2.22 -17.80 2.72
N PHE A 29 1.61 -18.46 3.69
CA PHE A 29 2.32 -19.28 4.65
C PHE A 29 2.32 -20.75 4.24
N ASP A 30 3.48 -21.37 4.38
CA ASP A 30 3.70 -22.80 4.18
C ASP A 30 3.46 -23.52 5.51
N GLU A 31 2.59 -24.53 5.48
CA GLU A 31 2.25 -25.37 6.65
C GLU A 31 3.48 -26.05 7.27
N ASN A 32 4.55 -26.26 6.50
CA ASN A 32 5.79 -26.85 7.00
C ASN A 32 6.70 -25.82 7.69
N LYS A 33 6.41 -24.52 7.59
CA LYS A 33 7.25 -23.43 8.11
C LYS A 33 6.60 -22.64 9.23
N VAL A 34 5.27 -22.64 9.31
CA VAL A 34 4.52 -22.02 10.40
C VAL A 34 3.77 -23.08 11.19
N SER A 35 3.67 -22.87 12.50
CA SER A 35 2.95 -23.78 13.41
C SER A 35 1.47 -23.92 13.07
N ASP A 36 0.85 -22.81 12.68
CA ASP A 36 -0.58 -22.75 12.36
C ASP A 36 -0.83 -21.57 11.41
N ARG A 37 -1.27 -21.90 10.20
CA ARG A 37 -1.61 -20.91 9.15
C ARG A 37 -3.05 -20.40 9.23
N TYR A 38 -3.82 -20.89 10.20
CA TYR A 38 -5.19 -20.48 10.51
C TYR A 38 -5.26 -19.58 11.76
N ASP A 39 -4.18 -19.48 12.55
CA ASP A 39 -4.09 -18.58 13.71
C ASP A 39 -3.59 -17.18 13.33
N PHE A 40 -4.53 -16.26 13.10
CA PHE A 40 -4.22 -14.85 12.81
C PHE A 40 -3.35 -14.18 13.85
N LYS A 41 -3.55 -14.46 15.14
CA LYS A 41 -2.84 -13.79 16.22
C LYS A 41 -1.35 -14.17 16.19
N SER A 42 -1.06 -15.46 16.01
CA SER A 42 0.32 -15.95 15.88
C SER A 42 0.99 -15.44 14.62
N LEU A 43 0.31 -15.51 13.47
CA LEU A 43 0.85 -15.04 12.18
C LEU A 43 1.12 -13.53 12.21
N ARG A 44 0.18 -12.74 12.72
CA ARG A 44 0.33 -11.29 12.86
C ARG A 44 1.54 -10.94 13.72
N LYS A 45 1.73 -11.63 14.86
CA LYS A 45 2.87 -11.40 15.75
C LYS A 45 4.19 -11.71 15.05
N SER A 46 4.25 -12.85 14.35
CA SER A 46 5.45 -13.30 13.64
C SER A 46 5.82 -12.36 12.48
N LEU A 47 4.83 -11.95 11.68
CA LEU A 47 5.01 -10.93 10.63
C LEU A 47 5.46 -9.59 11.20
N SER A 48 4.82 -9.12 12.26
CA SER A 48 5.18 -7.84 12.91
C SER A 48 6.64 -7.84 13.35
N SER A 49 7.10 -8.94 13.97
CA SER A 49 8.50 -9.09 14.36
C SER A 49 9.42 -9.07 13.14
N PHE A 50 9.08 -9.81 12.09
CA PHE A 50 9.87 -9.89 10.87
C PHE A 50 10.07 -8.52 10.20
N PHE A 51 9.00 -7.74 10.04
CA PHE A 51 9.10 -6.41 9.44
C PHE A 51 9.81 -5.41 10.35
N ASN A 52 9.63 -5.51 11.67
CA ASN A 52 10.39 -4.67 12.61
C ASN A 52 11.89 -5.00 12.57
N ASP A 53 12.26 -6.26 12.44
CA ASP A 53 13.66 -6.68 12.32
C ASP A 53 14.26 -6.19 10.99
N TYR A 54 13.52 -6.32 9.89
CA TYR A 54 13.94 -5.77 8.59
C TYR A 54 14.15 -4.25 8.67
N LYS A 55 13.18 -3.54 9.27
CA LYS A 55 13.26 -2.08 9.45
C LYS A 55 14.47 -1.65 10.29
N LYS A 56 14.79 -2.39 11.36
CA LYS A 56 15.90 -2.07 12.26
C LYS A 56 17.27 -2.38 11.67
N ARG A 57 17.37 -3.45 10.88
CA ARG A 57 18.66 -4.02 10.46
C ARG A 57 19.02 -3.75 9.01
N VAL A 58 18.04 -3.43 8.17
CA VAL A 58 18.22 -3.34 6.71
C VAL A 58 17.79 -1.98 6.19
N ASP A 59 16.56 -1.55 6.47
CA ASP A 59 16.03 -0.28 5.97
C ASP A 59 15.07 0.39 6.95
N THR A 60 15.55 1.43 7.65
CA THR A 60 14.75 2.22 8.60
C THR A 60 13.60 2.98 7.96
N ASN A 61 13.64 3.14 6.63
CA ASN A 61 12.63 3.83 5.85
C ASN A 61 11.60 2.88 5.26
N PHE A 62 11.76 1.57 5.46
CA PHE A 62 10.76 0.58 5.09
C PHE A 62 9.39 0.95 5.69
N ARG A 63 8.38 1.09 4.82
CA ARG A 63 6.99 1.35 5.15
C ARG A 63 6.12 0.29 4.50
N TYR A 64 5.03 -0.06 5.18
CA TYR A 64 4.10 -1.06 4.68
C TYR A 64 2.69 -0.90 5.26
N LEU A 65 1.72 -1.46 4.54
CA LEU A 65 0.34 -1.66 4.99
C LEU A 65 -0.19 -2.96 4.40
N PHE A 66 -0.57 -3.90 5.27
CA PHE A 66 -1.10 -5.21 4.91
C PHE A 66 -2.44 -5.49 5.58
N VAL A 67 -3.23 -6.32 4.91
CA VAL A 67 -4.57 -6.73 5.29
C VAL A 67 -4.65 -8.26 5.15
N PRO A 68 -5.22 -8.97 6.13
CA PRO A 68 -5.43 -10.40 6.02
C PRO A 68 -6.56 -10.71 5.03
N GLU A 69 -6.48 -11.85 4.35
CA GLU A 69 -7.56 -12.45 3.56
C GLU A 69 -7.67 -13.94 3.90
N HIS A 70 -8.90 -14.45 4.06
CA HIS A 70 -9.17 -15.88 4.14
C HIS A 70 -9.10 -16.51 2.74
N HIS A 71 -8.23 -17.48 2.59
CA HIS A 71 -8.23 -18.36 1.44
C HIS A 71 -9.41 -19.35 1.52
N LYS A 72 -9.78 -20.00 0.40
CA LYS A 72 -10.96 -20.87 0.32
C LYS A 72 -10.95 -22.05 1.31
N ASP A 73 -9.76 -22.47 1.71
CA ASP A 73 -9.52 -23.54 2.69
C ASP A 73 -9.48 -23.03 4.15
N GLY A 74 -9.71 -21.73 4.36
CA GLY A 74 -9.67 -21.07 5.67
C GLY A 74 -8.30 -20.52 6.05
N ALA A 75 -7.24 -20.81 5.27
CA ALA A 75 -5.90 -20.34 5.60
C ALA A 75 -5.77 -18.83 5.40
N ILE A 76 -4.90 -18.20 6.18
CA ILE A 76 -4.78 -16.74 6.17
C ILE A 76 -3.65 -16.34 5.22
N HIS A 77 -3.99 -15.51 4.24
CA HIS A 77 -3.03 -14.78 3.43
C HIS A 77 -2.94 -13.33 3.90
N PHE A 78 -1.85 -12.65 3.57
CA PHE A 78 -1.81 -11.19 3.66
C PHE A 78 -1.61 -10.58 2.29
N HIS A 79 -2.37 -9.54 2.00
CA HIS A 79 -2.21 -8.68 0.85
C HIS A 79 -1.88 -7.27 1.29
N GLY A 80 -1.18 -6.51 0.46
CA GLY A 80 -1.06 -5.09 0.68
C GLY A 80 0.13 -4.51 -0.05
N VAL A 81 0.73 -3.49 0.54
CA VAL A 81 1.71 -2.66 -0.15
C VAL A 81 2.91 -2.35 0.71
N THR A 82 4.05 -2.16 0.05
CA THR A 82 5.30 -1.73 0.69
C THR A 82 5.96 -0.61 -0.10
N SER A 83 6.85 0.10 0.59
CA SER A 83 7.94 0.84 -0.04
C SER A 83 8.88 -0.13 -0.76
N TYR A 84 10.04 0.34 -1.19
CA TYR A 84 11.08 -0.50 -1.75
C TYR A 84 11.51 -1.62 -0.80
N ILE A 85 11.93 -2.75 -1.36
CA ILE A 85 12.60 -3.86 -0.69
C ILE A 85 13.89 -4.12 -1.47
N ASN A 86 15.03 -4.08 -0.80
CA ASN A 86 16.35 -4.08 -1.44
C ASN A 86 16.90 -5.45 -1.83
N ASP A 87 16.37 -6.53 -1.26
CA ASP A 87 16.82 -7.91 -1.48
C ASP A 87 15.76 -8.76 -2.20
N LEU A 88 15.01 -8.14 -3.11
CA LEU A 88 14.11 -8.83 -4.04
C LEU A 88 14.88 -9.48 -5.18
N ILE A 89 14.37 -10.62 -5.65
CA ILE A 89 14.86 -11.29 -6.85
C ILE A 89 13.70 -11.46 -7.83
N CYS A 90 14.02 -11.60 -9.11
CA CYS A 90 13.05 -12.05 -10.11
C CYS A 90 13.39 -13.49 -10.52
N PRO A 91 12.61 -14.48 -10.08
CA PRO A 91 12.85 -15.85 -10.49
C PRO A 91 12.45 -16.05 -11.95
N GLU A 92 13.19 -16.88 -12.67
CA GLU A 92 12.89 -17.24 -14.07
C GLU A 92 11.55 -17.99 -14.20
N LYS A 93 11.16 -18.73 -13.17
CA LYS A 93 9.93 -19.52 -13.10
C LYS A 93 9.20 -19.26 -11.79
N ILE A 94 7.87 -19.28 -11.87
CA ILE A 94 6.98 -19.10 -10.72
C ILE A 94 5.99 -20.26 -10.64
N TRP A 95 5.54 -20.56 -9.43
CA TRP A 95 4.42 -21.48 -9.22
C TRP A 95 3.11 -20.81 -9.63
N LYS A 96 2.33 -21.48 -10.48
CA LYS A 96 1.02 -21.02 -10.92
C LYS A 96 0.01 -22.15 -10.80
N ARG A 97 -1.18 -21.83 -10.30
CA ARG A 97 -2.34 -22.73 -10.40
C ARG A 97 -2.90 -22.68 -11.82
N MET A 98 -2.95 -23.84 -12.45
CA MET A 98 -3.44 -24.05 -13.81
C MET A 98 -4.97 -24.20 -13.79
N ASP A 99 -5.60 -24.14 -14.96
CA ASP A 99 -7.07 -24.15 -15.09
C ASP A 99 -7.67 -25.50 -14.64
N ASP A 100 -6.89 -26.58 -14.72
CA ASP A 100 -7.23 -27.91 -14.21
C ASP A 100 -7.07 -28.05 -12.68
N GLY A 101 -6.68 -26.97 -12.00
CA GLY A 101 -6.46 -26.92 -10.56
C GLY A 101 -5.09 -27.41 -10.10
N THR A 102 -4.25 -27.95 -10.99
CA THR A 102 -2.88 -28.37 -10.65
C THR A 102 -1.98 -27.16 -10.41
N ILE A 103 -0.89 -27.37 -9.67
CA ILE A 103 0.13 -26.34 -9.45
C ILE A 103 1.37 -26.74 -10.25
N ALA A 104 1.79 -25.87 -11.17
CA ALA A 104 2.94 -26.11 -12.02
C ALA A 104 3.90 -24.91 -11.99
N MET A 105 5.20 -25.18 -12.20
CA MET A 105 6.18 -24.15 -12.44
C MET A 105 6.09 -23.67 -13.89
N VAL A 106 5.84 -22.39 -14.08
CA VAL A 106 5.73 -21.75 -15.40
C VAL A 106 6.75 -20.62 -15.53
N PRO A 107 7.20 -20.27 -16.76
CA PRO A 107 8.06 -19.11 -16.97
C PRO A 107 7.43 -17.82 -16.43
N ASN A 108 8.24 -16.98 -15.78
CA ASN A 108 7.83 -15.73 -15.17
C ASN A 108 7.72 -14.60 -16.21
N THR A 109 6.74 -14.72 -17.09
CA THR A 109 6.52 -13.73 -18.17
C THR A 109 6.03 -12.37 -17.67
N LYS A 110 5.55 -12.30 -16.43
CA LYS A 110 4.96 -11.10 -15.83
C LYS A 110 5.93 -10.32 -14.93
N GLY A 111 7.15 -10.84 -14.72
CA GLY A 111 8.17 -10.19 -13.88
C GLY A 111 7.77 -10.09 -12.41
N TYR A 112 7.08 -11.11 -11.87
CA TYR A 112 6.82 -11.15 -10.43
C TYR A 112 8.13 -11.30 -9.66
N LEU A 113 8.25 -10.59 -8.55
CA LEU A 113 9.42 -10.63 -7.70
C LEU A 113 9.17 -11.53 -6.50
N ASP A 114 10.20 -12.26 -6.10
CA ASP A 114 10.23 -13.03 -4.85
C ASP A 114 11.09 -12.31 -3.80
N TRP A 115 10.82 -12.58 -2.54
CA TRP A 115 11.63 -12.12 -1.42
C TRP A 115 12.17 -13.33 -0.65
N PRO A 116 13.38 -13.80 -0.98
CA PRO A 116 13.94 -15.02 -0.41
C PRO A 116 14.01 -15.01 1.12
N ARG A 117 14.21 -13.82 1.71
CA ARG A 117 14.20 -13.62 3.17
C ARG A 117 12.86 -14.00 3.79
N TYR A 118 11.75 -13.61 3.16
CA TYR A 118 10.42 -14.02 3.58
C TYR A 118 10.22 -15.50 3.27
N SER A 119 10.47 -15.90 2.02
CA SER A 119 10.13 -17.22 1.52
C SER A 119 10.86 -18.33 2.29
N LYS A 120 12.11 -18.11 2.69
CA LYS A 120 12.87 -19.02 3.56
C LYS A 120 12.21 -19.23 4.92
N ARG A 121 11.65 -18.17 5.52
CA ARG A 121 11.13 -18.19 6.90
C ARG A 121 9.66 -18.62 7.00
N PHE A 122 8.81 -18.19 6.07
CA PHE A 122 7.36 -18.28 6.24
C PHE A 122 6.65 -19.07 5.14
N GLY A 123 7.18 -19.12 3.93
CA GLY A 123 6.52 -19.83 2.83
C GLY A 123 6.77 -19.18 1.48
N PHE A 124 5.71 -18.62 0.89
CA PHE A 124 5.73 -18.08 -0.47
C PHE A 124 5.46 -16.58 -0.44
N PHE A 125 6.25 -15.83 -1.19
CA PHE A 125 6.06 -14.41 -1.42
C PHE A 125 5.96 -14.15 -2.92
N SER A 126 5.12 -13.19 -3.28
CA SER A 126 5.17 -12.61 -4.62
C SER A 126 4.81 -11.13 -4.53
N CYS A 127 5.51 -10.30 -5.29
CA CYS A 127 5.11 -8.91 -5.46
C CYS A 127 5.29 -8.42 -6.89
N SER A 128 4.61 -7.32 -7.19
CA SER A 128 4.73 -6.61 -8.46
C SER A 128 4.77 -5.11 -8.21
N LEU A 129 5.36 -4.37 -9.15
CA LEU A 129 5.24 -2.91 -9.17
C LEU A 129 3.78 -2.46 -9.25
N ILE A 130 3.44 -1.44 -8.46
CA ILE A 130 2.17 -0.75 -8.54
C ILE A 130 2.17 0.11 -9.80
N LYS A 131 1.31 -0.25 -10.76
CA LYS A 131 1.13 0.52 -12.01
C LYS A 131 0.21 1.72 -11.84
N ASP A 132 -0.79 1.57 -10.99
CA ASP A 132 -1.84 2.55 -10.74
C ASP A 132 -2.14 2.55 -9.24
N ARG A 133 -1.88 3.69 -8.59
CA ARG A 133 -1.99 3.82 -7.12
C ARG A 133 -3.44 3.78 -6.66
N GLU A 134 -4.35 4.40 -7.41
CA GLU A 134 -5.76 4.48 -7.03
C GLU A 134 -6.46 3.14 -7.17
N ARG A 135 -6.19 2.43 -8.28
CA ARG A 135 -6.69 1.06 -8.48
C ARG A 135 -6.11 0.13 -7.42
N CYS A 136 -4.83 0.25 -7.09
CA CYS A 136 -4.22 -0.53 -6.02
C CYS A 136 -4.85 -0.22 -4.65
N ALA A 137 -5.01 1.05 -4.29
CA ALA A 137 -5.63 1.47 -3.05
C ALA A 137 -7.07 0.95 -2.94
N THR A 138 -7.83 1.05 -4.04
CA THR A 138 -9.19 0.51 -4.13
C THR A 138 -9.20 -1.01 -3.97
N TYR A 139 -8.27 -1.73 -4.60
CA TYR A 139 -8.13 -3.18 -4.51
C TYR A 139 -7.78 -3.64 -3.09
N VAL A 140 -6.78 -3.04 -2.46
CA VAL A 140 -6.41 -3.35 -1.06
C VAL A 140 -7.58 -3.05 -0.12
N SER A 141 -8.27 -1.91 -0.33
CA SER A 141 -9.44 -1.52 0.47
C SER A 141 -10.60 -2.54 0.39
N LYS A 142 -10.70 -3.30 -0.71
CA LYS A 142 -11.73 -4.34 -0.92
C LYS A 142 -11.49 -5.57 -0.05
N TYR A 143 -10.24 -5.97 0.17
CA TYR A 143 -9.91 -7.17 0.95
C TYR A 143 -10.26 -7.03 2.43
N ILE A 144 -10.11 -5.82 2.97
CA ILE A 144 -10.58 -5.45 4.30
C ILE A 144 -12.04 -5.87 4.47
N THR A 145 -12.92 -5.48 3.55
CA THR A 145 -14.36 -5.68 3.73
C THR A 145 -14.83 -7.11 3.59
N LYS A 146 -14.14 -7.95 2.81
CA LYS A 146 -14.61 -9.31 2.54
C LYS A 146 -14.60 -10.18 3.79
N ASP A 147 -13.54 -10.10 4.59
CA ASP A 147 -13.37 -11.01 5.72
C ASP A 147 -13.57 -10.32 7.07
N LEU A 148 -13.59 -8.98 7.14
CA LEU A 148 -13.81 -8.24 8.42
C LEU A 148 -15.10 -8.63 9.14
N ALA A 149 -16.12 -9.08 8.39
CA ALA A 149 -17.36 -9.59 8.98
C ALA A 149 -17.10 -10.85 9.84
N ASP A 150 -16.13 -11.68 9.44
CA ASP A 150 -15.84 -12.98 10.04
C ASP A 150 -14.83 -12.90 11.19
N TRP A 151 -13.95 -11.89 11.19
CA TRP A 151 -12.88 -11.73 12.18
C TRP A 151 -13.32 -11.11 13.54
N GLY A 152 -14.57 -10.68 13.68
CA GLY A 152 -15.13 -10.09 14.90
C GLY A 152 -14.82 -8.59 15.10
N LYS A 153 -15.70 -7.91 15.87
CA LYS A 153 -15.81 -6.42 15.94
C LYS A 153 -14.58 -5.66 16.49
N ASN A 154 -13.55 -6.33 17.02
CA ASN A 154 -12.44 -5.70 17.75
C ASN A 154 -11.03 -6.06 17.23
N ALA A 155 -10.90 -6.85 16.16
CA ALA A 155 -9.59 -7.22 15.65
C ALA A 155 -8.94 -6.02 14.93
N GLN A 156 -7.73 -5.61 15.37
CA GLN A 156 -6.87 -4.77 14.55
C GLN A 156 -6.38 -5.60 13.36
N LEU A 157 -7.18 -5.65 12.31
CA LEU A 157 -6.92 -6.53 11.17
C LEU A 157 -5.79 -6.00 10.29
N VAL A 158 -5.66 -4.68 10.21
CA VAL A 158 -4.60 -4.03 9.43
C VAL A 158 -3.27 -4.14 10.17
N LEU A 159 -2.23 -4.61 9.46
CA LEU A 159 -0.85 -4.54 9.92
C LEU A 159 -0.14 -3.43 9.14
N LYS A 160 0.28 -2.37 9.82
CA LYS A 160 0.88 -1.21 9.15
C LYS A 160 2.03 -0.60 9.93
N SER A 161 2.89 0.10 9.21
CA SER A 161 3.94 0.92 9.80
C SER A 161 3.36 2.05 10.68
N LYS A 162 4.09 2.41 11.74
CA LYS A 162 3.83 3.62 12.52
C LYS A 162 4.30 4.85 11.72
N GLY A 163 3.61 5.98 11.89
CA GLY A 163 3.97 7.25 11.26
C GLY A 163 3.60 7.37 9.79
N LEU A 164 2.70 6.52 9.27
CA LEU A 164 2.14 6.74 7.93
C LEU A 164 1.34 8.04 7.90
N LEU A 165 1.51 8.81 6.82
CA LEU A 165 0.79 10.04 6.57
C LEU A 165 -0.72 9.77 6.53
N LYS A 166 -1.49 10.75 6.98
CA LYS A 166 -2.95 10.72 7.01
C LYS A 166 -3.46 11.94 6.26
N PRO A 167 -4.69 11.90 5.73
CA PRO A 167 -5.30 13.08 5.17
C PRO A 167 -5.38 14.17 6.24
N GLU A 168 -4.99 15.39 5.85
CA GLU A 168 -5.07 16.59 6.66
C GLU A 168 -6.21 17.47 6.15
N LEU A 169 -6.94 18.09 7.08
CA LEU A 169 -7.97 19.06 6.72
C LEU A 169 -7.26 20.37 6.35
N VAL A 170 -7.14 20.61 5.05
CA VAL A 170 -6.50 21.83 4.51
C VAL A 170 -7.50 23.01 4.50
N TYR A 171 -8.79 22.71 4.37
CA TYR A 171 -9.84 23.72 4.27
C TYR A 171 -11.20 23.18 4.70
N ASP A 172 -11.95 24.01 5.42
CA ASP A 172 -13.34 23.76 5.77
C ASP A 172 -14.11 25.07 5.66
N SER A 173 -15.25 25.07 4.98
CA SER A 173 -16.10 26.24 4.86
C SER A 173 -17.55 25.85 4.67
N ASP A 174 -18.43 26.59 5.33
CA ASP A 174 -19.87 26.51 5.12
C ASP A 174 -20.33 27.21 3.82
N SER A 175 -19.40 27.79 3.07
CA SER A 175 -19.67 28.59 1.87
C SER A 175 -19.46 27.82 0.58
N ASP A 176 -20.39 27.96 -0.37
CA ASP A 176 -20.38 27.30 -1.70
C ASP A 176 -19.26 27.75 -2.66
N PHE A 177 -18.23 28.46 -2.16
CA PHE A 177 -17.15 28.99 -3.01
C PHE A 177 -16.30 27.89 -3.65
N LEU A 178 -16.17 26.73 -3.00
CA LEU A 178 -15.42 25.61 -3.54
C LEU A 178 -16.36 24.69 -4.35
N GLN A 179 -16.57 25.03 -5.62
CA GLN A 179 -17.25 24.13 -6.55
C GLN A 179 -16.31 22.96 -6.90
N ILE A 180 -16.37 21.90 -6.10
CA ILE A 180 -15.73 20.63 -6.43
C ILE A 180 -16.54 19.99 -7.58
N PRO A 181 -15.98 19.78 -8.79
CA PRO A 181 -16.63 19.00 -9.83
C PRO A 181 -16.87 17.61 -9.28
N ALA A 182 -18.13 17.21 -9.18
CA ALA A 182 -18.57 16.07 -8.40
C ALA A 182 -18.40 14.74 -9.16
N ASP A 183 -17.20 14.47 -9.66
CA ASP A 183 -17.04 13.50 -10.74
C ASP A 183 -16.58 12.11 -10.25
N ASP A 184 -15.85 12.01 -9.13
CA ASP A 184 -15.25 10.72 -8.71
C ASP A 184 -16.05 9.95 -7.65
N VAL A 185 -16.63 10.65 -6.67
CA VAL A 185 -17.51 10.07 -5.66
C VAL A 185 -18.71 10.98 -5.50
N ASN A 186 -19.88 10.51 -5.90
CA ASN A 186 -21.13 11.24 -5.78
C ASN A 186 -22.20 10.31 -5.23
N ASN A 187 -22.64 10.56 -3.99
CA ASN A 187 -23.76 9.88 -3.38
C ASN A 187 -24.69 10.89 -2.68
N GLU A 188 -25.81 10.38 -2.14
CA GLU A 188 -26.84 11.18 -1.45
C GLU A 188 -26.33 12.00 -0.25
N TRP A 189 -25.17 11.68 0.32
CA TRP A 189 -24.63 12.32 1.52
C TRP A 189 -23.35 13.13 1.29
N CYS A 190 -22.57 12.81 0.26
CA CYS A 190 -21.24 13.40 0.06
C CYS A 190 -20.84 13.38 -1.42
N LYS A 191 -20.20 14.48 -1.83
CA LYS A 191 -19.46 14.60 -3.08
C LYS A 191 -17.97 14.70 -2.75
N ALA A 192 -17.14 13.93 -3.44
CA ALA A 192 -15.69 14.05 -3.37
C ALA A 192 -15.09 13.91 -4.77
N ALA A 193 -14.02 14.67 -5.00
CA ALA A 193 -13.19 14.57 -6.19
C ALA A 193 -11.73 14.50 -5.77
N TRP A 194 -10.92 13.87 -6.62
CA TRP A 194 -9.48 13.83 -6.43
C TRP A 194 -8.86 14.98 -7.24
N ALA A 195 -8.22 15.89 -6.52
CA ALA A 195 -7.50 17.01 -7.10
C ALA A 195 -6.12 16.54 -7.53
N ASP A 196 -5.84 16.54 -8.84
CA ASP A 196 -4.45 16.48 -9.32
C ASP A 196 -3.76 17.84 -9.17
N GLU A 197 -2.47 17.90 -9.52
CA GLU A 197 -1.64 19.10 -9.41
C GLU A 197 -2.19 20.27 -10.24
N GLU A 198 -2.69 19.99 -11.45
CA GLU A 198 -3.27 20.99 -12.34
C GLU A 198 -4.59 21.54 -11.78
N TYR A 199 -5.43 20.65 -11.24
CA TYR A 199 -6.67 21.00 -10.59
C TYR A 199 -6.40 21.84 -9.34
N THR A 200 -5.49 21.39 -8.48
CA THR A 200 -5.11 22.07 -7.23
C THR A 200 -4.61 23.49 -7.50
N ALA A 201 -3.78 23.68 -8.54
CA ALA A 201 -3.27 24.99 -8.93
C ALA A 201 -4.36 26.01 -9.32
N ARG A 202 -5.52 25.55 -9.83
CA ARG A 202 -6.64 26.43 -10.19
C ARG A 202 -7.30 27.08 -8.97
N PHE A 203 -7.32 26.38 -7.82
CA PHE A 203 -7.90 26.89 -6.58
C PHE A 203 -6.95 27.83 -5.84
N TYR A 204 -5.64 27.56 -5.86
CA TYR A 204 -4.63 28.41 -5.20
C TYR A 204 -4.54 29.82 -5.79
N LYS A 205 -4.86 30.01 -7.07
CA LYS A 205 -4.83 31.34 -7.71
C LYS A 205 -5.82 32.35 -7.11
N HIS A 206 -6.84 31.87 -6.39
CA HIS A 206 -7.84 32.71 -5.70
C HIS A 206 -7.76 32.59 -4.17
N TRP A 207 -6.79 31.82 -3.65
CA TRP A 207 -6.62 31.54 -2.24
C TRP A 207 -5.65 32.53 -1.61
N SER A 208 -6.19 33.64 -1.08
CA SER A 208 -5.42 34.51 -0.18
C SER A 208 -5.64 34.00 1.24
N CYS A 209 -4.91 32.96 1.68
CA CYS A 209 -4.98 32.53 3.07
C CYS A 209 -4.15 33.51 3.94
N PRO A 210 -4.71 34.13 4.98
CA PRO A 210 -3.94 34.94 5.93
C PRO A 210 -3.23 34.02 6.93
N GLY A 211 -1.90 34.00 6.88
CA GLY A 211 -1.05 33.36 7.90
C GLY A 211 -0.20 32.24 7.34
N ASP A 212 1.05 32.57 7.05
CA ASP A 212 2.24 31.71 6.99
C ASP A 212 2.02 30.29 6.44
N LEU A 213 1.61 30.20 5.17
CA LEU A 213 1.78 28.99 4.39
C LEU A 213 3.19 28.96 3.78
N ILE A 214 3.82 27.81 3.93
CA ILE A 214 5.03 27.34 3.21
C ILE A 214 5.13 28.01 1.84
N SER A 215 6.26 28.69 1.60
CA SER A 215 6.45 29.48 0.39
C SER A 215 6.32 28.60 -0.87
N TRP A 216 5.94 29.18 -2.02
CA TRP A 216 5.92 28.45 -3.28
C TRP A 216 7.27 27.77 -3.57
N ASP A 217 8.40 28.37 -3.15
CA ASP A 217 9.73 27.76 -3.26
C ASP A 217 9.88 26.52 -2.37
N ASP A 218 9.26 26.50 -1.20
CA ASP A 218 9.25 25.32 -0.32
C ASP A 218 8.26 24.24 -0.80
N TYR A 219 7.13 24.61 -1.41
CA TYR A 219 6.22 23.65 -2.07
C TYR A 219 6.86 23.06 -3.35
N TRP A 220 7.59 23.85 -4.13
CA TRP A 220 8.35 23.36 -5.28
C TRP A 220 9.57 22.52 -4.88
N LYS A 221 10.14 22.64 -3.68
CA LYS A 221 11.10 21.63 -3.18
C LYS A 221 10.47 20.24 -3.05
N TYR A 222 9.15 20.14 -2.86
CA TYR A 222 8.43 18.86 -2.81
C TYR A 222 8.01 18.31 -4.18
N GLN A 223 8.04 19.13 -5.26
CA GLN A 223 7.58 18.73 -6.61
C GLN A 223 8.61 18.88 -7.72
N GLN A 224 9.65 19.69 -7.55
CA GLN A 224 10.81 19.62 -8.43
C GLN A 224 11.43 18.24 -8.25
N TRP A 225 11.99 17.72 -9.33
CA TRP A 225 12.57 16.39 -9.44
C TRP A 225 14.11 16.50 -9.36
N PRO A 226 14.73 17.02 -8.28
CA PRO A 226 16.18 16.99 -8.14
C PRO A 226 16.60 15.63 -7.59
N ASP A 227 17.88 15.33 -7.75
CA ASP A 227 18.54 14.16 -7.18
C ASP A 227 18.03 13.84 -5.76
N PHE A 228 17.48 12.64 -5.62
CA PHE A 228 16.56 12.24 -4.55
C PHE A 228 17.24 12.14 -3.17
N GLU A 229 17.23 13.22 -2.40
CA GLU A 229 17.42 13.17 -0.93
C GLU A 229 16.06 13.10 -0.19
N ALA A 230 16.10 12.46 0.98
CA ALA A 230 14.96 12.22 1.85
C ALA A 230 14.18 13.51 2.20
N ASP A 231 12.86 13.47 2.12
CA ASP A 231 12.03 14.58 2.59
C ASP A 231 11.83 14.53 4.12
N GLU A 232 11.58 15.71 4.71
CA GLU A 232 11.32 15.89 6.16
C GLU A 232 10.05 15.15 6.64
N SER A 233 9.26 14.56 5.73
CA SER A 233 8.08 13.73 6.04
C SER A 233 8.44 12.29 6.44
N GLY A 234 9.72 11.90 6.33
CA GLY A 234 10.20 10.57 6.70
C GLY A 234 9.75 9.46 5.75
N CYS A 235 9.38 9.81 4.52
CA CYS A 235 9.08 8.88 3.43
C CYS A 235 10.18 8.99 2.37
N ILE A 236 11.32 8.31 2.59
CA ILE A 236 12.36 8.24 1.56
C ILE A 236 11.77 7.57 0.31
N PRO A 237 11.72 8.27 -0.84
CA PRO A 237 11.23 7.70 -2.08
C PRO A 237 12.17 6.61 -2.57
N VAL A 238 11.60 5.66 -3.32
CA VAL A 238 12.38 4.69 -4.10
C VAL A 238 13.25 5.45 -5.10
N THR A 239 14.56 5.24 -5.07
CA THR A 239 15.50 5.98 -5.94
C THR A 239 15.26 5.66 -7.41
N VAL A 240 15.75 6.52 -8.33
CA VAL A 240 15.69 6.25 -9.78
C VAL A 240 16.35 4.92 -10.12
N GLU A 241 17.50 4.61 -9.52
CA GLU A 241 18.21 3.33 -9.68
C GLU A 241 17.39 2.13 -9.20
N GLN A 242 16.71 2.26 -8.06
CA GLN A 242 15.82 1.20 -7.56
C GLN A 242 14.61 1.02 -8.47
N MET A 243 14.07 2.11 -9.02
CA MET A 243 13.01 2.07 -10.01
C MET A 243 13.48 1.48 -11.35
N GLU A 244 14.71 1.78 -11.77
CA GLU A 244 15.34 1.21 -12.97
C GLU A 244 15.68 -0.25 -12.80
N PHE A 245 16.16 -0.68 -11.63
CA PHE A 245 16.29 -2.10 -11.29
C PHE A 245 14.93 -2.79 -11.44
N LEU A 246 13.87 -2.25 -10.82
CA LEU A 246 12.53 -2.82 -10.89
C LEU A 246 11.91 -2.80 -12.30
N LYS A 247 12.28 -1.82 -13.15
CA LYS A 247 11.85 -1.71 -14.55
C LYS A 247 12.71 -2.57 -15.51
N GLY A 248 13.97 -2.77 -15.17
CA GLY A 248 15.00 -3.46 -15.94
C GLY A 248 15.05 -4.96 -15.70
N VAL A 249 14.28 -5.46 -14.73
CA VAL A 249 14.05 -6.89 -14.54
C VAL A 249 13.34 -7.48 -15.77
N LYS A 250 14.12 -7.97 -16.73
CA LYS A 250 13.65 -8.92 -17.73
C LYS A 250 13.81 -10.33 -17.15
N PRO A 251 12.90 -11.27 -17.44
CA PRO A 251 13.16 -12.67 -17.18
C PRO A 251 14.45 -13.04 -17.92
N VAL A 252 15.44 -13.57 -17.18
CA VAL A 252 16.58 -14.25 -17.78
C VAL A 252 16.10 -15.59 -18.32
#